data_AF-A0A2T3MRD2-F1
#
_entry.id   AF-A0A2T3MRD2-F1
#
_cell.length_a   1.000
_cell.length_b   1.000
_cell.length_c   1.000
_cell.angle_alpha   90.00
_cell.angle_beta   90.00
_cell.angle_gamma   90.00
#
_symmetry.space_group_name_H-M   'P 1'
#
loop_
_entity.id
_entity.type
_entity.pdbx_description
1 polymer ?
#
loop_
_entity_poly.entity_id
_entity_poly.type
_entity_poly.pdbx_seq_one_letter_code
_entity_poly.pdbx_strand_id
1 'polypeptide(L)'
;MYNTLFSRVSLAAMIAVVAGCSSTPPPPPTPAPDYSFKTAAQKFIAADSARSNGVVVDKGMFYPKETFAYSYRYCTNSDQQAQQDMAQFNQLAAKTCSVNKGSLVNLDTGTWCVQHANTDQETPLFAARISSIDLWADICSGGPFVTMRIIENRDIPQSAWVDGAALLGYQPYSVHRTLMSSKAIEQLDDATPPPAEEAWTEETAFIATHVGETVCMYKKSKDDAYGVTYKGTIESVKDNRVRVLATRKIKGDVRIAPISTPLPWHKKAIIEADAKSWFICQ
;
A
#
# COMPACT_ATOMS: atom_id res chain seq x y z
N MET A 1 62.05 -70.16 28.67
CA MET A 1 62.09 -70.65 30.06
C MET A 1 61.38 -69.62 30.93
N TYR A 2 60.35 -70.06 31.69
CA TYR A 2 59.70 -69.42 32.87
C TYR A 2 59.16 -67.99 32.73
N ASN A 3 58.02 -67.58 33.28
CA ASN A 3 56.80 -68.20 33.78
C ASN A 3 55.86 -67.01 34.12
N THR A 4 54.57 -67.18 33.82
CA THR A 4 53.38 -66.73 34.59
C THR A 4 53.51 -65.59 35.63
N LEU A 5 52.59 -64.63 35.60
CA LEU A 5 51.46 -64.59 36.56
C LEU A 5 50.53 -63.37 36.38
N PHE A 6 49.25 -63.68 36.28
CA PHE A 6 48.12 -62.78 36.49
C PHE A 6 48.14 -62.19 37.90
N SER A 7 47.75 -60.93 38.04
CA SER A 7 47.03 -60.46 39.21
C SER A 7 46.12 -59.30 38.84
N ARG A 8 44.83 -59.52 39.08
CA ARG A 8 43.73 -58.58 38.95
C ARG A 8 43.87 -57.48 39.99
N VAL A 9 43.72 -56.22 39.59
CA VAL A 9 43.22 -55.16 40.48
C VAL A 9 42.11 -54.42 39.75
N SER A 10 41.03 -54.25 40.49
CA SER A 10 39.69 -53.83 40.12
C SER A 10 39.55 -52.36 39.74
N LEU A 11 38.43 -52.08 39.06
CA LEU A 11 37.56 -50.90 39.20
C LEU A 11 38.21 -49.51 39.06
N ALA A 12 37.99 -48.89 37.88
CA ALA A 12 37.19 -47.67 37.76
C ALA A 12 37.23 -47.20 36.30
N ALA A 13 36.31 -47.73 35.48
CA ALA A 13 36.01 -47.09 34.20
C ALA A 13 35.22 -45.80 34.51
N MET A 14 35.93 -44.67 34.62
CA MET A 14 35.30 -43.37 34.47
C MET A 14 34.80 -43.26 33.03
N ILE A 15 33.52 -43.56 32.83
CA ILE A 15 32.79 -43.07 31.66
C ILE A 15 32.69 -41.56 31.87
N ALA A 16 33.62 -40.82 31.29
CA ALA A 16 33.44 -39.39 31.05
C ALA A 16 32.27 -39.27 30.08
N VAL A 17 31.06 -39.12 30.63
CA VAL A 17 29.91 -38.65 29.88
C VAL A 17 30.28 -37.23 29.48
N VAL A 18 30.75 -37.07 28.25
CA VAL A 18 30.75 -35.79 27.56
C VAL A 18 29.28 -35.44 27.41
N ALA A 19 28.69 -34.85 28.45
CA ALA A 19 27.48 -34.07 28.32
C ALA A 19 27.88 -32.87 27.49
N GLY A 20 27.87 -33.05 26.16
CA GLY A 20 27.85 -31.94 25.24
C GLY A 20 26.66 -31.10 25.66
N CYS A 21 26.94 -29.92 26.21
CA CYS A 21 25.98 -28.84 26.27
C CYS A 21 25.56 -28.58 24.83
N SER A 22 24.56 -29.32 24.37
CA SER A 22 23.82 -29.02 23.16
C SER A 22 23.11 -27.72 23.47
N SER A 23 23.82 -26.62 23.27
CA SER A 23 23.23 -25.32 23.03
C SER A 23 22.42 -25.49 21.76
N THR A 24 21.20 -25.99 21.92
CA THR A 24 20.14 -25.69 20.97
C THR A 24 20.19 -24.18 20.81
N PRO A 25 20.44 -23.67 19.58
CA PRO A 25 20.29 -22.25 19.34
C PRO A 25 18.93 -21.86 19.91
N PRO A 26 18.82 -20.73 20.65
CA PRO A 26 17.50 -20.25 21.01
C PRO A 26 16.66 -20.30 19.73
N PRO A 27 15.42 -20.86 19.79
CA PRO A 27 14.56 -20.85 18.62
C PRO A 27 14.58 -19.43 18.05
N PRO A 28 14.69 -19.26 16.72
CA PRO A 28 14.66 -17.93 16.13
C PRO A 28 13.50 -17.18 16.78
N PRO A 29 13.72 -15.93 17.25
CA PRO A 29 12.71 -15.21 18.00
C PRO A 29 11.41 -15.38 17.25
N THR A 30 10.41 -15.99 17.91
CA THR A 30 9.09 -16.15 17.34
C THR A 30 8.74 -14.78 16.78
N PRO A 31 8.47 -14.63 15.47
CA PRO A 31 8.03 -13.36 14.94
C PRO A 31 6.93 -12.90 15.86
N ALA A 32 7.08 -11.72 16.49
CA ALA A 32 5.97 -11.14 17.23
C ALA A 32 4.76 -11.23 16.30
N PRO A 33 3.60 -11.72 16.74
CA PRO A 33 2.49 -11.97 15.84
C PRO A 33 2.21 -10.67 15.11
N ASP A 34 2.62 -10.67 13.85
CA ASP A 34 2.73 -9.48 13.03
C ASP A 34 1.28 -9.09 12.73
N TYR A 35 0.77 -8.15 13.51
CA TYR A 35 -0.66 -7.87 13.61
C TYR A 35 -1.12 -7.24 12.30
N SER A 36 -1.71 -8.05 11.41
CA SER A 36 -2.20 -7.60 10.12
C SER A 36 -3.25 -6.50 10.28
N PHE A 37 -3.00 -5.36 9.63
CA PHE A 37 -3.96 -4.27 9.60
C PHE A 37 -5.22 -4.63 8.80
N LYS A 38 -5.09 -5.42 7.73
CA LYS A 38 -6.22 -6.00 6.98
C LYS A 38 -7.16 -6.78 7.90
N THR A 39 -6.63 -7.62 8.78
CA THR A 39 -7.44 -8.35 9.78
C THR A 39 -8.10 -7.39 10.78
N ALA A 40 -7.35 -6.39 11.26
CA ALA A 40 -7.86 -5.39 12.19
C ALA A 40 -9.02 -4.58 11.57
N ALA A 41 -8.85 -4.15 10.33
CA ALA A 41 -9.84 -3.39 9.57
C ALA A 41 -11.09 -4.21 9.26
N GLN A 42 -10.96 -5.51 8.96
CA GLN A 42 -12.11 -6.39 8.81
C GLN A 42 -12.94 -6.50 10.09
N LYS A 43 -12.30 -6.59 11.25
CA LYS A 43 -13.00 -6.55 12.55
C LYS A 43 -13.68 -5.21 12.80
N PHE A 44 -13.02 -4.11 12.45
CA PHE A 44 -13.61 -2.77 12.52
C PHE A 44 -14.87 -2.65 11.65
N ILE A 45 -14.80 -3.13 10.40
CA ILE A 45 -15.93 -3.17 9.45
C ILE A 45 -17.09 -4.00 10.03
N ALA A 46 -16.81 -5.18 10.57
CA ALA A 46 -17.83 -6.08 11.09
C ALA A 46 -18.48 -5.61 12.41
N ALA A 47 -17.86 -4.67 13.13
CA ALA A 47 -18.29 -4.26 14.46
C ALA A 47 -19.48 -3.27 14.47
N ASP A 48 -19.94 -2.79 13.32
CA ASP A 48 -21.07 -1.88 13.19
C ASP A 48 -21.90 -2.23 11.95
N SER A 49 -23.22 -2.11 12.05
CA SER A 49 -24.14 -2.51 10.98
C SER A 49 -24.10 -1.58 9.77
N ALA A 50 -23.82 -0.28 9.95
CA ALA A 50 -23.64 0.64 8.84
C ALA A 50 -22.35 0.29 8.08
N ARG A 51 -21.29 -0.01 8.82
CA ARG A 51 -20.01 -0.45 8.24
C ARG A 51 -20.12 -1.80 7.54
N SER A 52 -20.75 -2.80 8.14
CA SER A 52 -20.81 -4.16 7.60
C SER A 52 -21.68 -4.29 6.34
N ASN A 53 -22.63 -3.37 6.15
CA ASN A 53 -23.46 -3.29 4.94
C ASN A 53 -22.74 -2.64 3.74
N GLY A 54 -21.46 -2.30 3.88
CA GLY A 54 -20.63 -1.79 2.80
C GLY A 54 -20.18 -2.86 1.80
N VAL A 55 -19.41 -2.41 0.82
CA VAL A 55 -18.92 -3.25 -0.28
C VAL A 55 -17.48 -2.90 -0.64
N VAL A 56 -16.73 -3.90 -1.11
CA VAL A 56 -15.42 -3.70 -1.74
C VAL A 56 -15.63 -3.15 -3.14
N VAL A 57 -15.11 -1.97 -3.42
CA VAL A 57 -15.37 -1.23 -4.68
C VAL A 57 -14.17 -1.15 -5.61
N ASP A 58 -12.98 -1.45 -5.10
CA ASP A 58 -11.76 -1.48 -5.89
C ASP A 58 -10.82 -2.49 -5.27
N LYS A 59 -10.44 -3.53 -6.02
CA LYS A 59 -9.30 -4.40 -5.73
C LYS A 59 -8.19 -4.21 -6.77
N GLY A 60 -8.43 -3.48 -7.86
CA GLY A 60 -7.62 -3.54 -9.08
C GLY A 60 -7.70 -4.89 -9.78
N MET A 61 -7.52 -4.89 -11.10
CA MET A 61 -7.48 -6.12 -11.92
C MET A 61 -6.06 -6.53 -12.32
N PHE A 62 -5.06 -5.75 -11.91
CA PHE A 62 -3.67 -5.96 -12.28
C PHE A 62 -2.77 -5.77 -11.07
N TYR A 63 -1.66 -6.50 -11.06
CA TYR A 63 -0.55 -6.26 -10.16
C TYR A 63 -0.09 -4.79 -10.25
N PRO A 64 0.24 -4.11 -9.14
CA PRO A 64 0.28 -4.57 -7.74
C PRO A 64 -1.08 -4.51 -7.02
N LYS A 65 -2.10 -3.85 -7.59
CA LYS A 65 -3.36 -3.54 -6.88
C LYS A 65 -4.13 -4.81 -6.51
N GLU A 66 -4.33 -5.71 -7.47
CA GLU A 66 -5.09 -6.96 -7.28
C GLU A 66 -4.58 -7.80 -6.11
N THR A 67 -3.27 -7.69 -5.84
CA THR A 67 -2.56 -8.48 -4.85
C THR A 67 -2.50 -7.79 -3.49
N PHE A 68 -2.41 -6.46 -3.46
CA PHE A 68 -2.00 -5.72 -2.25
C PHE A 68 -3.02 -4.72 -1.72
N ALA A 69 -3.97 -4.28 -2.53
CA ALA A 69 -4.81 -3.14 -2.19
C ALA A 69 -6.30 -3.46 -2.32
N TYR A 70 -7.09 -2.88 -1.42
CA TYR A 70 -8.52 -2.75 -1.67
C TYR A 70 -9.10 -1.49 -1.06
N SER A 71 -10.22 -1.05 -1.64
CA SER A 71 -11.06 0.01 -1.10
C SER A 71 -12.42 -0.56 -0.69
N TYR A 72 -12.86 -0.19 0.51
CA TYR A 72 -14.14 -0.59 1.09
C TYR A 72 -14.99 0.65 1.35
N ARG A 73 -16.29 0.54 1.05
CA ARG A 73 -17.19 1.68 0.96
C ARG A 73 -18.52 1.38 1.64
N TYR A 74 -19.02 2.30 2.46
CA TYR A 74 -20.30 2.15 3.17
C TYR A 74 -20.99 3.49 3.41
N CYS A 75 -22.31 3.44 3.63
CA CYS A 75 -23.11 4.58 4.06
C CYS A 75 -23.11 4.69 5.58
N THR A 76 -22.85 5.87 6.12
CA THR A 76 -23.01 6.10 7.57
C THR A 76 -24.45 6.50 7.90
N ASN A 77 -24.77 6.45 9.20
CA ASN A 77 -26.06 6.85 9.73
C ASN A 77 -26.14 8.34 10.13
N SER A 78 -25.02 9.07 10.06
CA SER A 78 -24.92 10.52 10.30
C SER A 78 -23.50 11.03 10.00
N ASP A 79 -23.35 12.36 9.89
CA ASP A 79 -22.03 13.02 9.87
C ASP A 79 -21.23 12.73 11.13
N GLN A 80 -21.90 12.73 12.29
CA GLN A 80 -21.25 12.48 13.57
C GLN A 80 -20.67 11.06 13.63
N GLN A 81 -21.41 10.06 13.14
CA GLN A 81 -20.91 8.69 13.02
C GLN A 81 -19.72 8.63 12.07
N ALA A 82 -19.76 9.33 10.93
CA ALA A 82 -18.66 9.36 9.97
C ALA A 82 -17.35 9.89 10.59
N GLN A 83 -17.44 10.99 11.35
CA GLN A 83 -16.28 11.56 12.04
C GLN A 83 -15.75 10.63 13.14
N GLN A 84 -16.64 9.96 13.87
CA GLN A 84 -16.26 8.95 14.86
C GLN A 84 -15.56 7.76 14.20
N ASP A 85 -16.08 7.25 13.09
CA ASP A 85 -15.49 6.14 12.33
C ASP A 85 -14.11 6.50 11.80
N MET A 86 -13.93 7.72 11.28
CA MET A 86 -12.63 8.23 10.85
C MET A 86 -11.62 8.29 11.99
N ALA A 87 -12.02 8.84 13.14
CA ALA A 87 -11.16 8.91 14.32
C ALA A 87 -10.78 7.51 14.82
N GLN A 88 -11.74 6.59 14.92
CA GLN A 88 -11.53 5.22 15.37
C GLN A 88 -10.64 4.43 14.41
N PHE A 89 -10.83 4.56 13.10
CA PHE A 89 -10.01 3.89 12.11
C PHE A 89 -8.56 4.40 12.10
N ASN A 90 -8.36 5.71 12.24
CA ASN A 90 -7.03 6.29 12.39
C ASN A 90 -6.34 5.83 13.68
N GLN A 91 -7.08 5.76 14.79
CA GLN A 91 -6.57 5.19 16.05
C GLN A 91 -6.23 3.70 15.91
N LEU A 92 -7.03 2.94 15.17
CA LEU A 92 -6.77 1.54 14.88
C LEU A 92 -5.48 1.38 14.08
N ALA A 93 -5.28 2.18 13.03
CA ALA A 93 -4.05 2.19 12.24
C ALA A 93 -2.83 2.54 13.10
N ALA A 94 -2.92 3.57 13.94
CA ALA A 94 -1.85 3.95 14.87
C ALA A 94 -1.53 2.84 15.87
N LYS A 95 -2.55 2.23 16.48
CA LYS A 95 -2.39 1.12 17.44
C LYS A 95 -1.77 -0.11 16.77
N THR A 96 -2.27 -0.50 15.60
CA THR A 96 -1.72 -1.62 14.83
C THR A 96 -0.28 -1.34 14.42
N CYS A 97 0.04 -0.11 14.01
CA CYS A 97 1.41 0.27 13.67
C CYS A 97 2.34 0.16 14.89
N SER A 98 1.92 0.70 16.03
CA SER A 98 2.67 0.64 17.29
C SER A 98 2.91 -0.80 17.76
N VAL A 99 1.89 -1.67 17.68
CA VAL A 99 2.03 -3.11 18.01
C VAL A 99 3.05 -3.81 17.12
N ASN A 100 3.10 -3.45 15.83
CA ASN A 100 4.10 -3.97 14.88
C ASN A 100 5.48 -3.27 15.01
N LYS A 101 5.71 -2.47 16.06
CA LYS A 101 6.93 -1.67 16.28
C LYS A 101 7.25 -0.72 15.12
N GLY A 102 6.23 -0.33 14.37
CA GLY A 102 6.35 0.63 13.28
C GLY A 102 6.09 2.06 13.74
N SER A 103 6.35 3.00 12.84
CA SER A 103 5.97 4.41 12.95
C SER A 103 5.08 4.79 11.79
N LEU A 104 4.08 5.64 12.04
CA LEU A 104 3.29 6.23 10.97
C LEU A 104 4.08 7.37 10.32
N VAL A 105 4.21 7.31 9.01
CA VAL A 105 4.76 8.37 8.16
C VAL A 105 3.68 8.83 7.19
N ASN A 106 3.47 10.15 7.05
CA ASN A 106 2.62 10.64 5.99
C ASN A 106 3.50 11.01 4.80
N LEU A 107 3.15 10.44 3.65
CA LEU A 107 3.72 10.73 2.35
C LEU A 107 2.67 11.47 1.52
N ASP A 108 3.08 12.11 0.44
CA ASP A 108 2.17 12.75 -0.53
C ASP A 108 1.13 11.77 -1.09
N THR A 109 1.47 10.49 -1.12
CA THR A 109 0.65 9.38 -1.59
C THR A 109 -0.27 8.78 -0.53
N GLY A 110 -0.05 9.10 0.75
CA GLY A 110 -0.87 8.63 1.87
C GLY A 110 -0.08 8.32 3.14
N THR A 111 -0.79 7.87 4.17
CA THR A 111 -0.21 7.46 5.45
C THR A 111 0.21 6.00 5.41
N TRP A 112 1.47 5.75 5.72
CA TRP A 112 2.09 4.43 5.78
C TRP A 112 2.57 4.12 7.19
N CYS A 113 2.45 2.86 7.61
CA CYS A 113 3.19 2.33 8.73
C CYS A 113 4.49 1.72 8.23
N VAL A 114 5.61 2.10 8.82
CA VAL A 114 6.95 1.63 8.43
C VAL A 114 7.73 1.13 9.63
N GLN A 115 8.51 0.06 9.47
CA GLN A 115 9.55 -0.34 10.42
C GLN A 115 10.84 0.40 10.12
N HIS A 116 11.67 0.59 11.16
CA HIS A 116 12.96 1.27 11.05
C HIS A 116 12.84 2.62 10.34
N ALA A 117 11.83 3.40 10.76
CA ALA A 117 11.54 4.68 10.17
C ALA A 117 12.82 5.55 10.13
N ASN A 118 13.09 6.13 8.97
CA ASN A 118 14.18 7.08 8.76
C ASN A 118 15.59 6.44 8.80
N THR A 119 15.68 5.16 8.44
CA THR A 119 16.96 4.46 8.24
C THR A 119 17.00 3.80 6.86
N ASP A 120 18.18 3.35 6.45
CA ASP A 120 18.40 2.57 5.23
C ASP A 120 17.76 1.16 5.28
N GLN A 121 17.31 0.72 6.45
CA GLN A 121 16.56 -0.53 6.63
C GLN A 121 15.03 -0.31 6.65
N GLU A 122 14.57 0.89 6.31
CA GLU A 122 13.16 1.22 6.39
C GLU A 122 12.30 0.36 5.47
N THR A 123 11.25 -0.22 6.05
CA THR A 123 10.41 -1.20 5.36
C THR A 123 8.93 -0.91 5.61
N PRO A 124 8.08 -0.86 4.57
CA PRO A 124 6.66 -0.63 4.73
C PRO A 124 5.99 -1.85 5.37
N LEU A 125 5.03 -1.61 6.25
CA LEU A 125 4.18 -2.65 6.85
C LEU A 125 2.79 -2.66 6.25
N PHE A 126 2.15 -1.50 6.14
CA PHE A 126 0.85 -1.31 5.50
C PHE A 126 0.59 0.17 5.24
N ALA A 127 -0.40 0.47 4.39
CA ALA A 127 -1.00 1.79 4.28
C ALA A 127 -2.47 1.75 4.69
N ALA A 128 -2.92 2.82 5.34
CA ALA A 128 -4.29 2.96 5.81
C ALA A 128 -4.81 4.36 5.53
N ARG A 129 -6.00 4.47 4.94
CA ARG A 129 -6.67 5.75 4.72
C ARG A 129 -8.17 5.60 4.90
N ILE A 130 -8.79 6.61 5.49
CA ILE A 130 -10.24 6.75 5.57
C ILE A 130 -10.66 8.18 5.24
N SER A 131 -11.79 8.33 4.59
CA SER A 131 -12.39 9.64 4.29
C SER A 131 -13.90 9.54 4.23
N SER A 132 -14.59 10.51 4.83
CA SER A 132 -16.00 10.81 4.56
C SER A 132 -16.09 11.84 3.44
N ILE A 133 -17.02 11.65 2.51
CA ILE A 133 -17.26 12.57 1.40
C ILE A 133 -18.76 12.91 1.34
N ASP A 134 -19.09 14.20 1.38
CA ASP A 134 -20.48 14.67 1.28
C ASP A 134 -20.99 14.67 -0.17
N LEU A 135 -20.08 14.52 -1.14
CA LEU A 135 -20.36 14.56 -2.58
C LEU A 135 -21.27 13.42 -3.10
N TRP A 136 -21.70 12.51 -2.22
CA TRP A 136 -22.64 11.42 -2.51
C TRP A 136 -23.63 11.16 -1.36
N ALA A 137 -23.84 12.15 -0.48
CA ALA A 137 -24.79 12.02 0.64
C ALA A 137 -26.20 11.63 0.17
N ASP A 138 -26.60 12.02 -1.04
CA ASP A 138 -27.91 11.70 -1.63
C ASP A 138 -28.16 10.19 -1.84
N ILE A 139 -27.09 9.37 -1.91
CA ILE A 139 -27.19 7.90 -2.00
C ILE A 139 -27.45 7.28 -0.61
N CYS A 140 -26.98 7.95 0.44
CA CYS A 140 -27.02 7.46 1.79
C CYS A 140 -28.06 8.24 2.60
N SER A 141 -29.24 7.65 2.78
CA SER A 141 -30.38 8.32 3.44
C SER A 141 -30.14 8.75 4.89
N GLY A 142 -29.04 8.31 5.53
CA GLY A 142 -28.71 8.62 6.92
C GLY A 142 -27.50 9.54 7.13
N GLY A 143 -26.57 9.68 6.18
CA GLY A 143 -25.29 10.36 6.41
C GLY A 143 -24.33 10.25 5.23
N PRO A 144 -23.09 10.76 5.34
CA PRO A 144 -22.18 10.82 4.22
C PRO A 144 -21.61 9.44 3.87
N PHE A 145 -21.04 9.38 2.68
CA PHE A 145 -20.43 8.18 2.16
C PHE A 145 -19.00 8.05 2.71
N VAL A 146 -18.63 6.90 3.30
CA VAL A 146 -17.27 6.67 3.83
C VAL A 146 -16.52 5.67 2.97
N THR A 147 -15.27 6.01 2.64
CA THR A 147 -14.32 5.13 1.92
C THR A 147 -13.10 4.85 2.78
N MET A 148 -12.80 3.57 2.98
CA MET A 148 -11.55 3.08 3.55
C MET A 148 -10.69 2.50 2.44
N ARG A 149 -9.39 2.77 2.47
CA ARG A 149 -8.39 2.14 1.60
C ARG A 149 -7.31 1.51 2.45
N ILE A 150 -6.99 0.26 2.11
CA ILE A 150 -6.01 -0.57 2.81
C ILE A 150 -5.04 -1.11 1.78
N ILE A 151 -3.74 -1.00 2.07
CA ILE A 151 -2.66 -1.60 1.28
C ILE A 151 -1.84 -2.47 2.22
N GLU A 152 -1.96 -3.77 2.11
CA GLU A 152 -1.21 -4.76 2.90
C GLU A 152 -1.35 -6.14 2.26
N ASN A 153 -0.23 -6.85 2.13
CA ASN A 153 -0.24 -8.31 1.96
C ASN A 153 0.99 -8.91 2.62
N ARG A 154 0.76 -9.67 3.69
CA ARG A 154 1.83 -10.35 4.45
C ARG A 154 2.04 -11.80 3.99
N ASP A 155 1.23 -12.27 3.05
CA ASP A 155 1.25 -13.67 2.59
C ASP A 155 2.25 -13.91 1.46
N ILE A 156 2.97 -12.86 1.03
CA ILE A 156 3.93 -12.89 -0.07
C ILE A 156 5.36 -12.61 0.41
N PRO A 157 6.40 -12.97 -0.36
CA PRO A 157 7.79 -12.67 -0.01
C PRO A 157 8.02 -11.17 0.25
N GLN A 158 8.83 -10.86 1.26
CA GLN A 158 9.06 -9.48 1.71
C GLN A 158 9.57 -8.56 0.59
N SER A 159 10.44 -9.05 -0.30
CA SER A 159 10.93 -8.28 -1.44
C SER A 159 9.79 -7.90 -2.40
N ALA A 160 8.93 -8.85 -2.76
CA ALA A 160 7.78 -8.60 -3.62
C ALA A 160 6.74 -7.65 -2.96
N TRP A 161 6.67 -7.64 -1.62
CA TRP A 161 5.84 -6.69 -0.88
C TRP A 161 6.42 -5.29 -0.93
N VAL A 162 7.72 -5.14 -0.70
CA VAL A 162 8.40 -3.84 -0.79
C VAL A 162 8.27 -3.26 -2.21
N ASP A 163 8.47 -4.07 -3.24
CA ASP A 163 8.34 -3.67 -4.65
C ASP A 163 6.89 -3.26 -4.96
N GLY A 164 5.92 -4.08 -4.56
CA GLY A 164 4.50 -3.78 -4.73
C GLY A 164 4.04 -2.54 -3.98
N ALA A 165 4.52 -2.34 -2.75
CA ALA A 165 4.24 -1.16 -1.95
C ALA A 165 4.80 0.11 -2.61
N ALA A 166 6.03 0.04 -3.15
CA ALA A 166 6.65 1.16 -3.87
C ALA A 166 5.81 1.58 -5.09
N LEU A 167 5.38 0.60 -5.90
CA LEU A 167 4.48 0.84 -7.05
C LEU A 167 3.11 1.39 -6.63
N LEU A 168 2.66 1.11 -5.40
CA LEU A 168 1.41 1.62 -4.83
C LEU A 168 1.56 2.97 -4.11
N GLY A 169 2.74 3.59 -4.22
CA GLY A 169 3.02 4.93 -3.77
C GLY A 169 3.81 5.00 -2.45
N TYR A 170 4.24 3.88 -1.88
CA TYR A 170 5.22 3.94 -0.80
C TYR A 170 6.53 4.55 -1.31
N GLN A 171 7.10 5.47 -0.53
CA GLN A 171 8.37 6.10 -0.84
C GLN A 171 9.35 5.75 0.29
N PRO A 172 10.32 4.84 0.06
CA PRO A 172 11.31 4.50 1.06
C PRO A 172 12.13 5.72 1.45
N TYR A 173 12.67 5.70 2.67
CA TYR A 173 13.59 6.72 3.12
C TYR A 173 14.73 6.93 2.13
N SER A 174 14.94 8.18 1.76
CA SER A 174 16.05 8.62 0.91
C SER A 174 16.49 10.01 1.36
N VAL A 175 17.63 10.46 0.86
CA VAL A 175 18.13 11.83 1.07
C VAL A 175 17.16 12.93 0.60
N HIS A 176 16.11 12.56 -0.16
CA HIS A 176 15.08 13.46 -0.68
C HIS A 176 13.75 13.36 0.06
N ARG A 177 13.61 12.48 1.07
CA ARG A 177 12.38 12.33 1.83
C ARG A 177 12.46 13.10 3.14
N THR A 178 11.80 14.26 3.18
CA THR A 178 11.75 15.13 4.37
C THR A 178 11.02 14.43 5.51
N LEU A 179 11.69 14.30 6.66
CA LEU A 179 11.07 13.78 7.87
C LEU A 179 9.97 14.73 8.31
N MET A 180 8.76 14.20 8.52
CA MET A 180 7.74 14.96 9.24
C MET A 180 8.22 15.14 10.67
N SER A 181 8.80 16.30 10.98
CA SER A 181 8.92 16.73 12.37
C SER A 181 7.51 17.00 12.87
N SER A 182 7.19 16.45 14.02
CA SER A 182 5.94 16.69 14.70
C SER A 182 5.89 18.14 15.20
N LYS A 183 5.59 19.11 14.32
CA LYS A 183 4.98 20.42 14.58
C LYS A 183 5.02 21.31 13.34
N ALA A 184 3.85 21.91 13.06
CA ALA A 184 3.60 23.21 12.40
C ALA A 184 4.51 23.67 11.24
N ILE A 185 3.86 23.82 10.06
CA ILE A 185 4.06 24.72 8.91
C ILE A 185 5.29 25.67 8.97
N GLU A 186 6.14 25.63 7.92
CA GLU A 186 6.55 26.79 7.10
C GLU A 186 7.37 26.34 5.86
N GLN A 187 7.29 27.14 4.79
CA GLN A 187 7.75 26.90 3.41
C GLN A 187 9.17 26.33 3.23
N LEU A 188 9.39 25.60 2.12
CA LEU A 188 10.44 25.92 1.13
C LEU A 188 10.35 25.03 -0.12
N ASP A 189 10.35 25.69 -1.28
CA ASP A 189 10.58 25.11 -2.61
C ASP A 189 12.02 24.60 -2.75
N ASP A 190 12.23 23.46 -3.40
CA ASP A 190 13.11 23.38 -4.59
C ASP A 190 12.96 22.06 -5.37
N ALA A 191 13.31 22.13 -6.66
CA ALA A 191 12.85 21.26 -7.75
C ALA A 191 13.15 19.75 -7.65
N THR A 192 12.11 18.93 -7.85
CA THR A 192 12.19 17.48 -8.04
C THR A 192 12.89 17.12 -9.36
N PRO A 193 13.88 16.21 -9.37
CA PRO A 193 14.43 15.65 -10.61
C PRO A 193 13.35 14.86 -11.38
N PRO A 194 13.45 14.76 -12.72
CA PRO A 194 12.46 14.05 -13.52
C PRO A 194 12.37 12.57 -13.08
N PRO A 195 11.17 11.97 -13.06
CA PRO A 195 11.01 10.57 -12.67
C PRO A 195 11.90 9.66 -13.52
N ALA A 196 12.52 8.66 -12.90
CA ALA A 196 13.16 7.57 -13.60
C ALA A 196 12.14 6.90 -14.55
N GLU A 197 12.62 6.41 -15.68
CA GLU A 197 11.77 5.86 -16.74
C GLU A 197 10.94 4.67 -16.23
N GLU A 198 9.61 4.77 -16.25
CA GLU A 198 8.70 3.72 -15.79
C GLU A 198 8.92 2.42 -16.59
N ALA A 199 9.13 1.31 -15.89
CA ALA A 199 9.40 0.00 -16.48
C ALA A 199 8.19 -0.54 -17.26
N TRP A 200 8.44 -1.32 -18.31
CA TRP A 200 7.38 -1.96 -19.11
C TRP A 200 6.66 -3.04 -18.29
N THR A 201 5.38 -2.82 -17.99
CA THR A 201 4.55 -3.73 -17.16
C THR A 201 3.59 -4.58 -17.98
N GLU A 202 2.98 -5.60 -17.37
CA GLU A 202 1.89 -6.37 -17.98
C GLU A 202 0.70 -5.47 -18.37
N GLU A 203 0.36 -4.50 -17.53
CA GLU A 203 -0.65 -3.47 -17.82
C GLU A 203 -0.26 -2.63 -19.06
N THR A 204 1.03 -2.28 -19.19
CA THR A 204 1.55 -1.56 -20.36
C THR A 204 1.42 -2.40 -21.64
N ALA A 205 1.76 -3.69 -21.58
CA ALA A 205 1.63 -4.61 -22.70
C ALA A 205 0.16 -4.81 -23.13
N PHE A 206 -0.74 -4.89 -22.16
CA PHE A 206 -2.18 -4.99 -22.40
C PHE A 206 -2.71 -3.74 -23.11
N ILE A 207 -2.40 -2.56 -22.58
CA ILE A 207 -2.77 -1.26 -23.16
C ILE A 207 -2.22 -1.10 -24.59
N ALA A 208 -0.99 -1.56 -24.84
CA ALA A 208 -0.36 -1.48 -26.16
C ALA A 208 -1.01 -2.38 -27.23
N THR A 209 -1.95 -3.26 -26.85
CA THR A 209 -2.54 -4.24 -27.77
C THR A 209 -4.08 -4.23 -27.80
N HIS A 210 -4.74 -3.61 -26.83
CA HIS A 210 -6.20 -3.70 -26.66
C HIS A 210 -6.92 -2.39 -26.97
N VAL A 211 -7.28 -2.19 -28.24
CA VAL A 211 -8.12 -1.07 -28.69
C VAL A 211 -9.53 -1.20 -28.11
N GLY A 212 -10.13 -0.09 -27.67
CA GLY A 212 -11.46 -0.05 -27.06
C GLY A 212 -11.47 -0.10 -25.54
N GLU A 213 -10.32 -0.33 -24.89
CA GLU A 213 -10.22 -0.35 -23.43
C GLU A 213 -10.30 1.07 -22.82
N THR A 214 -10.82 1.17 -21.59
CA THR A 214 -10.85 2.44 -20.86
C THR A 214 -9.58 2.64 -20.05
N VAL A 215 -8.86 3.73 -20.34
CA VAL A 215 -7.58 4.07 -19.74
C VAL A 215 -7.57 5.46 -19.13
N CYS A 216 -6.65 5.64 -18.18
CA CYS A 216 -6.36 6.90 -17.52
C CYS A 216 -4.89 7.27 -17.67
N MET A 217 -4.62 8.57 -17.77
CA MET A 217 -3.28 9.13 -17.69
C MET A 217 -3.27 10.22 -16.63
N TYR A 218 -2.42 10.08 -15.62
CA TYR A 218 -2.20 11.11 -14.61
C TYR A 218 -1.06 12.03 -15.01
N LYS A 219 -1.25 13.34 -14.85
CA LYS A 219 -0.24 14.36 -15.09
C LYS A 219 -0.28 15.42 -14.00
N LYS A 220 0.86 15.72 -13.40
CA LYS A 220 1.03 16.82 -12.43
C LYS A 220 2.00 17.85 -13.00
N SER A 221 1.56 19.10 -13.17
CA SER A 221 2.48 20.22 -13.43
C SER A 221 3.11 20.68 -12.12
N LYS A 222 4.24 21.41 -12.20
CA LYS A 222 4.92 21.96 -11.02
C LYS A 222 4.01 22.86 -10.17
N ASP A 223 3.10 23.58 -10.82
CA ASP A 223 2.20 24.54 -10.16
C ASP A 223 0.87 23.92 -9.71
N ASP A 224 0.56 22.68 -10.10
CA ASP A 224 -0.68 22.00 -9.72
C ASP A 224 -0.48 21.20 -8.42
N ALA A 225 -1.12 21.67 -7.33
CA ALA A 225 -1.09 21.01 -6.03
C ALA A 225 -1.48 19.52 -6.09
N TYR A 226 -2.40 19.16 -6.99
CA TYR A 226 -2.98 17.79 -7.07
C TYR A 226 -2.80 17.10 -8.42
N GLY A 227 -2.41 17.82 -9.48
CA GLY A 227 -2.41 17.29 -10.85
C GLY A 227 -3.82 16.91 -11.36
N VAL A 228 -3.85 16.25 -12.52
CA VAL A 228 -5.07 15.88 -13.24
C VAL A 228 -4.93 14.49 -13.87
N THR A 229 -6.03 13.74 -13.88
CA THR A 229 -6.16 12.49 -14.63
C THR A 229 -7.06 12.70 -15.85
N TYR A 230 -6.62 12.27 -17.01
CA TYR A 230 -7.44 12.17 -18.22
C TYR A 230 -7.97 10.75 -18.34
N LYS A 231 -9.27 10.57 -18.53
CA LYS A 231 -9.92 9.27 -18.73
C LYS A 231 -10.54 9.20 -20.13
N GLY A 232 -10.32 8.09 -20.82
CA GLY A 232 -10.79 7.90 -22.19
C GLY A 232 -10.69 6.46 -22.66
N THR A 233 -11.00 6.26 -23.94
CA THR A 233 -10.98 4.95 -24.58
C THR A 233 -9.88 4.89 -25.63
N ILE A 234 -9.15 3.77 -25.72
CA ILE A 234 -8.10 3.59 -26.73
C ILE A 234 -8.73 3.54 -28.12
N GLU A 235 -8.35 4.44 -29.03
CA GLU A 235 -8.77 4.43 -30.44
C GLU A 235 -7.80 3.65 -31.33
N SER A 236 -6.50 3.78 -31.09
CA SER A 236 -5.48 3.08 -31.88
C SER A 236 -4.16 3.01 -31.13
N VAL A 237 -3.34 2.01 -31.45
CA VAL A 237 -1.95 1.91 -30.98
C VAL A 237 -1.02 1.84 -32.18
N LYS A 238 0.06 2.63 -32.17
CA LYS A 238 1.11 2.62 -33.19
C LYS A 238 2.45 2.94 -32.55
N ASP A 239 3.48 2.14 -32.83
CA ASP A 239 4.85 2.39 -32.38
C ASP A 239 4.96 2.65 -30.85
N ASN A 240 4.28 1.82 -30.04
CA ASN A 240 4.15 1.95 -28.57
C ASN A 240 3.49 3.24 -28.07
N ARG A 241 2.91 4.04 -28.97
CA ARG A 241 2.07 5.20 -28.64
C ARG A 241 0.61 4.83 -28.75
N VAL A 242 -0.13 5.21 -27.74
CA VAL A 242 -1.55 4.94 -27.58
C VAL A 242 -2.30 6.25 -27.82
N ARG A 243 -3.19 6.22 -28.80
CA ARG A 243 -4.10 7.31 -29.12
C ARG A 243 -5.41 7.06 -28.39
N VAL A 244 -5.74 7.93 -27.43
CA VAL A 244 -6.90 7.79 -26.55
C VAL A 244 -7.89 8.92 -26.81
N LEU A 245 -9.16 8.56 -26.98
CA LEU A 245 -10.27 9.50 -26.96
C LEU A 245 -10.65 9.83 -25.52
N ALA A 246 -10.01 10.87 -24.98
CA ALA A 246 -10.27 11.38 -23.63
C ALA A 246 -11.62 12.12 -23.59
N THR A 247 -12.54 11.58 -22.78
CA THR A 247 -13.88 12.15 -22.59
C THR A 247 -14.03 12.84 -21.24
N ARG A 248 -13.11 12.59 -20.30
CA ARG A 248 -13.15 13.19 -18.97
C ARG A 248 -11.78 13.67 -18.55
N LYS A 249 -11.75 14.82 -17.89
CA LYS A 249 -10.64 15.30 -17.09
C LYS A 249 -11.06 15.26 -15.63
N ILE A 250 -10.21 14.76 -14.76
CA ILE A 250 -10.49 14.50 -13.36
C ILE A 250 -9.38 15.15 -12.53
N LYS A 251 -9.73 15.79 -11.42
CA LYS A 251 -8.75 16.35 -10.47
C LYS A 251 -8.02 15.23 -9.75
N GLY A 252 -6.70 15.35 -9.60
CA GLY A 252 -5.90 14.35 -8.88
C GLY A 252 -5.51 13.16 -9.73
N ASP A 253 -4.63 12.32 -9.19
CA ASP A 253 -4.37 10.97 -9.69
C ASP A 253 -5.51 10.06 -9.25
N VAL A 254 -6.36 9.56 -10.16
CA VAL A 254 -7.51 8.70 -9.81
C VAL A 254 -7.10 7.42 -9.09
N ARG A 255 -5.84 6.99 -9.20
CA ARG A 255 -5.33 5.82 -8.48
C ARG A 255 -5.25 6.08 -6.99
N ILE A 256 -5.12 7.32 -6.54
CA ILE A 256 -5.01 7.72 -5.13
C ILE A 256 -6.01 8.81 -4.71
N ALA A 257 -6.73 9.39 -5.67
CA ALA A 257 -7.70 10.43 -5.44
C ALA A 257 -8.91 9.82 -4.71
N PRO A 258 -9.32 10.42 -3.58
CA PRO A 258 -10.45 9.92 -2.80
C PRO A 258 -11.79 10.09 -3.55
N ILE A 259 -11.85 11.02 -4.50
CA ILE A 259 -13.04 11.31 -5.34
C ILE A 259 -12.59 11.65 -6.75
N SER A 260 -13.27 11.05 -7.73
CA SER A 260 -13.18 11.48 -9.13
C SER A 260 -13.93 12.81 -9.29
N THR A 261 -13.23 13.94 -9.14
CA THR A 261 -13.81 15.27 -9.38
C THR A 261 -13.65 15.64 -10.85
N PRO A 262 -14.72 15.62 -11.67
CA PRO A 262 -14.60 16.01 -13.06
C PRO A 262 -14.21 17.50 -13.12
N LEU A 263 -13.19 17.82 -13.89
CA LEU A 263 -12.82 19.18 -14.22
C LEU A 263 -13.47 19.56 -15.55
N PRO A 264 -13.73 20.86 -15.79
CA PRO A 264 -14.17 21.33 -17.10
C PRO A 264 -13.28 20.76 -18.21
N TRP A 265 -13.91 20.11 -19.18
CA TRP A 265 -13.24 19.41 -20.27
C TRP A 265 -14.03 19.53 -21.56
N HIS A 266 -13.34 19.36 -22.69
CA HIS A 266 -13.96 19.25 -23.99
C HIS A 266 -14.80 17.96 -24.07
N LYS A 267 -15.87 17.96 -24.88
CA LYS A 267 -16.72 16.76 -25.07
C LYS A 267 -15.90 15.53 -25.47
N LYS A 268 -14.88 15.74 -26.30
CA LYS A 268 -13.92 14.74 -26.78
C LYS A 268 -12.59 15.45 -27.05
N ALA A 269 -11.49 14.84 -26.65
CA ALA A 269 -10.14 15.29 -27.00
C ALA A 269 -9.27 14.06 -27.25
N ILE A 270 -8.33 14.17 -28.19
CA ILE A 270 -7.40 13.09 -28.48
C ILE A 270 -6.12 13.36 -27.73
N ILE A 271 -5.69 12.39 -26.94
CA ILE A 271 -4.41 12.41 -26.26
C ILE A 271 -3.59 11.24 -26.78
N GLU A 272 -2.41 11.55 -27.28
CA GLU A 272 -1.46 10.55 -27.74
C GLU A 272 -0.24 10.57 -26.83
N ALA A 273 0.02 9.45 -26.16
CA ALA A 273 1.15 9.27 -25.26
C ALA A 273 1.65 7.83 -25.33
N ASP A 274 2.86 7.59 -24.83
CA ASP A 274 3.42 6.25 -24.75
C ASP A 274 2.52 5.33 -23.91
N ALA A 275 2.49 4.04 -24.23
CA ALA A 275 1.67 3.05 -23.51
C ALA A 275 1.90 3.08 -21.99
N LYS A 276 3.14 3.33 -21.55
CA LYS A 276 3.53 3.44 -20.13
C LYS A 276 2.88 4.62 -19.40
N SER A 277 2.48 5.68 -20.12
CA SER A 277 1.82 6.84 -19.52
C SER A 277 0.36 6.56 -19.14
N TRP A 278 -0.18 5.44 -19.56
CA TRP A 278 -1.56 5.04 -19.34
C TRP A 278 -1.64 3.89 -18.33
N PHE A 279 -2.75 3.83 -17.61
CA PHE A 279 -3.14 2.70 -16.77
C PHE A 279 -4.63 2.43 -16.95
N ILE A 280 -5.06 1.20 -16.72
CA ILE A 280 -6.48 0.83 -16.80
C ILE A 280 -7.24 1.48 -15.65
N CYS A 281 -8.37 2.12 -15.98
CA CYS A 281 -9.24 2.74 -14.99
C CYS A 281 -10.72 2.57 -15.37
N GLN A 282 -11.44 1.75 -14.59
CA GLN A 282 -12.87 1.57 -14.76
C GLN A 282 -13.68 2.62 -13.99
#